data_AF-A0A9W8NAJ7-F1
#
_entry.id   AF-A0A9W8NAJ7-F1
#
_cell.length_a   1.000
_cell.length_b   1.000
_cell.length_c   1.000
_cell.angle_alpha   90.00
_cell.angle_beta   90.00
_cell.angle_gamma   90.00
#
_symmetry.space_group_name_H-M   'P 1'
#
loop_
_entity.id
_entity.type
_entity.pdbx_description
1 polymer ?
#
loop_
_entity_poly.entity_id
_entity_poly.type
_entity_poly.pdbx_seq_one_letter_code
_entity_poly.pdbx_strand_id
1 'polypeptide(L)'
;MESSSRASAPSSLPLSPIAEIRSNVLCPLQNLPAAASPANAVATFIVSGEPKAVEGVLKAVYHDLKEGNKEASIEFRETSGPYIRIEAPTEVDVLALVATAQKMAAAHLSGDFGSSKMIFVEPPTIGSGQDSRVTVDIIGATKRARGVLQSKPVTLESSFGGSSGRHSKAFCKGLAEALEKASGLHSSLVLRIHLGYYLLESYKGRDFTLEQFENMVQHPRARGQLERYLGKPSVGDLSIEAVLRLIQKPNSPCIPMDNQTAASADVIPTYLLECWHDDDMYEAELETAKKKPNEPLGFSLVRTRMIPQSAQVPRFEAISLGIDRKLDWKIAAMPGDQKKDASHAVKQYLEEKGTAKLQGPRNNFRAYPRIHLPADIKIASKLNPITIKSIYRFYWKGTGYVVQFSINRRWSTIRDMNLKGPAGTDFDVTVYGKTWDEDSHVQAGETIGKIWGEDLRGLLQDEEGDALSRVQGLISMAMDVRDFIQGGDQSY
;
A
#
# COMPACT_ATOMS: atom_id res chain seq x y z
N MET A 1 -60.09 -22.00 38.98
CA MET A 1 -58.79 -22.54 39.41
C MET A 1 -57.77 -22.01 38.42
N GLU A 2 -57.19 -20.83 38.72
CA GLU A 2 -55.88 -20.71 39.40
C GLU A 2 -54.76 -21.17 38.45
N SER A 3 -53.69 -20.44 38.17
CA SER A 3 -53.10 -19.30 38.86
C SER A 3 -51.98 -18.68 38.00
N SER A 4 -51.87 -17.36 38.14
CA SER A 4 -50.67 -16.49 38.12
C SER A 4 -49.30 -17.11 37.83
N SER A 5 -48.51 -16.47 36.95
CA SER A 5 -47.12 -16.13 37.29
C SER A 5 -46.52 -15.09 36.32
N ARG A 6 -46.04 -13.99 36.92
CA ARG A 6 -45.20 -12.93 36.33
C ARG A 6 -43.76 -13.45 36.12
N ALA A 7 -43.10 -12.96 35.08
CA ALA A 7 -41.63 -12.89 35.00
C ALA A 7 -41.28 -11.58 34.27
N SER A 8 -40.90 -10.51 34.98
CA SER A 8 -39.54 -10.16 35.45
C SER A 8 -38.62 -9.68 34.33
N ALA A 9 -38.30 -8.38 34.36
CA ALA A 9 -37.34 -7.70 33.51
C ALA A 9 -35.92 -8.27 33.66
N PRO A 10 -35.07 -8.23 32.60
CA PRO A 10 -33.64 -8.36 32.77
C PRO A 10 -33.00 -6.98 32.99
N SER A 11 -32.55 -6.80 34.24
CA SER A 11 -31.29 -6.20 34.66
C SER A 11 -30.41 -5.53 33.59
N SER A 12 -30.14 -4.25 33.85
CA SER A 12 -29.00 -3.48 33.37
C SER A 12 -27.67 -4.25 33.48
N LEU A 13 -26.97 -4.40 32.36
CA LEU A 13 -25.57 -4.82 32.34
C LEU A 13 -24.67 -3.65 32.83
N PRO A 14 -23.58 -3.94 33.56
CA PRO A 14 -22.62 -2.93 33.97
C PRO A 14 -21.80 -2.46 32.75
N LEU A 15 -21.67 -1.14 32.59
CA LEU A 15 -20.69 -0.52 31.70
C LEU A 15 -19.29 -1.03 32.09
N SER A 16 -18.57 -1.63 31.14
CA SER A 16 -17.16 -1.97 31.30
C SER A 16 -16.35 -0.70 31.58
N PRO A 17 -15.32 -0.75 32.45
CA PRO A 17 -14.48 0.40 32.73
C PRO A 17 -13.72 0.82 31.47
N ILE A 18 -13.83 2.09 31.11
CA ILE A 18 -13.07 2.75 30.05
C ILE A 18 -11.59 2.74 30.48
N ALA A 19 -10.71 2.26 29.60
CA ALA A 19 -9.25 2.28 29.79
C ALA A 19 -8.75 3.72 29.95
N GLU A 20 -7.93 3.98 30.97
CA GLU A 20 -7.38 5.31 31.28
C GLU A 20 -5.88 5.35 30.95
N ILE A 21 -5.45 6.36 30.17
CA ILE A 21 -4.06 6.53 29.72
C ILE A 21 -3.33 7.46 30.70
N ARG A 22 -2.15 7.07 31.21
CA ARG A 22 -1.35 7.88 32.14
C ARG A 22 0.10 7.97 31.69
N SER A 23 0.72 9.14 31.84
CA SER A 23 2.14 9.38 31.60
C SER A 23 2.76 10.14 32.76
N ASN A 24 3.94 9.70 33.22
CA ASN A 24 4.75 10.44 34.19
C ASN A 24 6.05 10.86 33.52
N VAL A 25 6.32 12.17 33.47
CA VAL A 25 7.60 12.74 33.04
C VAL A 25 8.42 12.99 34.30
N LEU A 26 9.60 12.37 34.39
CA LEU A 26 10.52 12.61 35.50
C LEU A 26 11.59 13.60 35.05
N CYS A 27 11.51 14.84 35.53
CA CYS A 27 12.59 15.81 35.40
C CYS A 27 13.74 15.45 36.37
N PRO A 28 15.01 15.50 35.96
CA PRO A 28 16.12 15.39 36.91
C PRO A 28 16.07 16.58 37.88
N LEU A 29 15.94 16.29 39.18
CA LEU A 29 16.08 17.30 40.24
C LEU A 29 17.48 17.91 40.19
N GLN A 30 17.54 19.25 40.10
CA GLN A 30 18.78 20.04 40.15
C GLN A 30 19.53 19.76 41.46
N ASN A 31 20.75 19.22 41.34
CA ASN A 31 21.88 19.47 42.25
C ASN A 31 23.18 19.13 41.49
N LEU A 32 24.00 20.15 41.21
CA LEU A 32 25.36 20.06 40.62
C LEU A 32 26.41 19.80 41.73
N PRO A 33 27.68 19.41 41.44
CA PRO A 33 28.32 19.24 40.13
C PRO A 33 29.14 17.93 39.92
N ALA A 34 29.10 17.39 38.71
CA ALA A 34 30.24 16.77 38.03
C ALA A 34 29.88 16.62 36.54
N ALA A 35 30.82 16.86 35.63
CA ALA A 35 30.61 16.81 34.19
C ALA A 35 30.04 15.45 33.75
N ALA A 36 28.75 15.40 33.47
CA ALA A 36 28.06 14.26 32.89
C ALA A 36 27.30 14.75 31.66
N SER A 37 27.33 13.95 30.60
CA SER A 37 26.60 14.13 29.34
C SER A 37 25.20 14.72 29.57
N PRO A 38 24.67 15.56 28.64
CA PRO A 38 23.33 16.13 28.79
C PRO A 38 22.35 15.00 29.13
N ALA A 39 21.70 15.12 30.30
CA ALA A 39 20.84 14.07 30.81
C ALA A 39 19.67 13.91 29.84
N ASN A 40 19.61 12.76 29.15
CA ASN A 40 18.50 12.42 28.29
C ASN A 40 17.19 12.52 29.08
N ALA A 41 16.15 13.07 28.47
CA ALA A 41 14.82 13.06 29.03
C ALA A 41 14.26 11.62 28.99
N VAL A 42 13.49 11.24 30.01
CA VAL A 42 12.90 9.89 30.12
C VAL A 42 11.42 10.01 30.44
N ALA A 43 10.59 9.30 29.68
CA ALA A 43 9.18 9.12 29.99
C ALA A 43 8.81 7.65 30.06
N THR A 44 7.77 7.39 30.85
CA THR A 44 7.16 6.07 30.96
C THR A 44 5.74 6.14 30.44
N PHE A 45 5.46 5.34 29.41
CA PHE A 45 4.14 5.19 28.82
C PHE A 45 3.45 3.93 29.35
N ILE A 46 2.26 4.11 29.93
CA ILE A 46 1.47 3.05 30.56
C ILE A 46 0.05 3.12 30.05
N VAL A 47 -0.54 1.97 29.76
CA VAL A 47 -1.94 1.81 29.40
C VAL A 47 -2.65 1.08 30.53
N SER A 48 -3.75 1.63 31.06
CA SER A 48 -4.53 0.97 32.12
C SER A 48 -5.66 0.15 31.51
N GLY A 49 -5.88 -1.09 31.96
CA GLY A 49 -6.92 -1.97 31.43
C GLY A 49 -6.73 -3.44 31.83
N GLU A 50 -7.46 -4.35 31.18
CA GLU A 50 -7.31 -5.80 31.42
C GLU A 50 -5.87 -6.25 31.08
N PRO A 51 -5.14 -6.93 32.01
CA PRO A 51 -3.71 -7.18 31.85
C PRO A 51 -3.29 -7.81 30.51
N LYS A 52 -4.08 -8.78 30.01
CA LYS A 52 -3.79 -9.46 28.73
C LYS A 52 -4.01 -8.57 27.51
N ALA A 53 -5.05 -7.73 27.54
CA ALA A 53 -5.32 -6.78 26.45
C ALA A 53 -4.28 -5.66 26.43
N VAL A 54 -3.94 -5.12 27.61
CA VAL A 54 -2.93 -4.08 27.80
C VAL A 54 -1.55 -4.54 27.35
N GLU A 55 -1.15 -5.77 27.68
CA GLU A 55 0.14 -6.31 27.25
C GLU A 55 0.22 -6.41 25.72
N GLY A 56 -0.85 -6.87 25.05
CA GLY A 56 -0.92 -6.91 23.59
C GLY A 56 -0.84 -5.52 22.95
N VAL A 57 -1.56 -4.54 23.50
CA VAL A 57 -1.53 -3.14 23.06
C VAL A 57 -0.13 -2.55 23.23
N LEU A 58 0.49 -2.70 24.40
CA LEU A 58 1.81 -2.13 24.66
C LEU A 58 2.91 -2.82 23.85
N LYS A 59 2.81 -4.13 23.58
CA LYS A 59 3.73 -4.82 22.65
C LYS A 59 3.61 -4.26 21.23
N ALA A 60 2.39 -4.06 20.74
CA ALA A 60 2.17 -3.48 19.42
C ALA A 60 2.70 -2.04 19.33
N VAL A 61 2.35 -1.18 20.30
CA VAL A 61 2.86 0.20 20.40
C VAL A 61 4.38 0.21 20.49
N TYR A 62 4.99 -0.67 21.29
CA TYR A 62 6.44 -0.76 21.40
C TYR A 62 7.11 -1.12 20.09
N HIS A 63 6.59 -2.13 19.38
CA HIS A 63 7.16 -2.54 18.10
C HIS A 63 7.09 -1.41 17.08
N ASP A 64 5.93 -0.77 16.91
CA ASP A 64 5.77 0.33 15.94
C ASP A 64 6.58 1.57 16.34
N LEU A 65 6.64 1.92 17.63
CA LEU A 65 7.40 3.07 18.12
C LEU A 65 8.92 2.85 18.01
N LYS A 66 9.40 1.64 18.32
CA LYS A 66 10.84 1.31 18.22
C LYS A 66 11.30 1.13 16.78
N GLU A 67 10.45 0.57 15.93
CA GLU A 67 10.73 0.45 14.50
C GLU A 67 10.87 1.82 13.84
N GLY A 68 10.01 2.78 14.24
CA GLY A 68 10.07 4.14 13.74
C GLY A 68 11.23 4.98 14.29
N ASN A 69 11.75 4.68 15.48
CA ASN A 69 12.75 5.53 16.15
C ASN A 69 13.98 4.73 16.58
N LYS A 70 14.74 4.22 15.60
CA LYS A 70 15.91 3.35 15.83
C LYS A 70 17.03 4.01 16.65
N GLU A 71 17.11 5.34 16.60
CA GLU A 71 18.10 6.13 17.35
C GLU A 71 17.61 6.53 18.75
N ALA A 72 16.30 6.41 19.04
CA ALA A 72 15.75 6.66 20.36
C ALA A 72 15.87 5.39 21.24
N SER A 73 16.23 5.58 22.50
CA SER A 73 16.34 4.47 23.45
C SER A 73 14.94 4.11 23.98
N ILE A 74 14.27 3.19 23.27
CA ILE A 74 12.94 2.70 23.60
C ILE A 74 13.03 1.26 24.11
N GLU A 75 12.54 1.02 25.32
CA GLU A 75 12.55 -0.28 25.99
C GLU A 75 11.13 -0.70 26.37
N PHE A 76 10.79 -1.96 26.11
CA PHE A 76 9.59 -2.59 26.67
C PHE A 76 9.97 -3.37 27.93
N ARG A 77 9.22 -3.17 29.02
CA ARG A 77 9.50 -3.83 30.30
C ARG A 77 8.29 -4.64 30.75
N GLU A 78 8.48 -5.96 30.80
CA GLU A 78 7.49 -6.95 31.25
C GLU A 78 7.54 -7.12 32.78
N THR A 79 7.26 -6.05 33.52
CA THR A 79 7.12 -6.11 34.99
C THR A 79 5.66 -6.39 35.41
N SER A 80 5.35 -6.35 36.72
CA SER A 80 3.99 -6.55 37.26
C SER A 80 2.91 -5.62 36.67
N GLY A 81 3.31 -4.54 36.01
CA GLY A 81 2.57 -3.91 34.92
C GLY A 81 3.51 -3.69 33.71
N PRO A 82 3.12 -4.09 32.49
CA PRO A 82 3.92 -3.79 31.31
C PRO A 82 3.93 -2.28 31.04
N TYR A 83 5.06 -1.75 30.59
CA TYR A 83 5.18 -0.35 30.17
C TYR A 83 6.27 -0.17 29.12
N ILE A 84 6.23 0.97 28.44
CA ILE A 84 7.27 1.41 27.50
C ILE A 84 8.05 2.54 28.15
N ARG A 85 9.37 2.38 28.25
CA ARG A 85 10.30 3.44 28.66
C ARG A 85 10.86 4.08 27.40
N ILE A 86 10.70 5.39 27.28
CA ILE A 86 11.16 6.21 26.15
C ILE A 86 12.23 7.15 26.69
N GLU A 87 13.41 7.13 26.07
CA GLU A 87 14.51 8.02 26.39
C GLU A 87 15.01 8.70 25.12
N ALA A 88 15.08 10.04 25.14
CA ALA A 88 15.51 10.86 24.01
C ALA A 88 16.34 12.08 24.48
N PRO A 89 17.12 12.71 23.58
CA PRO A 89 18.05 13.79 23.95
C PRO A 89 17.36 15.04 24.50
N THR A 90 16.13 15.33 24.06
CA THR A 90 15.36 16.49 24.53
C THR A 90 13.98 16.10 25.07
N GLU A 91 13.44 16.95 25.96
CA GLU A 91 12.09 16.77 26.51
C GLU A 91 11.01 16.88 25.43
N VAL A 92 11.21 17.75 24.44
CA VAL A 92 10.31 17.90 23.29
C VAL A 92 10.19 16.57 22.55
N ASP A 93 11.32 15.88 22.36
CA ASP A 93 11.35 14.63 21.62
C ASP A 93 10.67 13.50 22.38
N VAL A 94 10.91 13.44 23.69
CA VAL A 94 10.23 12.46 24.56
C VAL A 94 8.71 12.70 24.56
N LEU A 95 8.27 13.95 24.67
CA LEU A 95 6.85 14.28 24.72
C LEU A 95 6.12 13.93 23.43
N ALA A 96 6.72 14.20 22.28
CA ALA A 96 6.06 13.85 21.04
C ALA A 96 6.09 12.34 20.76
N LEU A 97 7.13 11.60 21.17
CA LEU A 97 7.09 10.12 21.16
C LEU A 97 6.00 9.54 22.08
N VAL A 98 5.78 10.14 23.25
CA VAL A 98 4.68 9.78 24.14
C VAL A 98 3.34 10.07 23.48
N ALA A 99 3.17 11.21 22.81
CA ALA A 99 1.95 11.54 22.09
C ALA A 99 1.69 10.54 20.93
N THR A 100 2.73 10.11 20.22
CA THR A 100 2.63 9.03 19.22
C THR A 100 2.16 7.73 19.87
N ALA A 101 2.78 7.32 20.97
CA ALA A 101 2.43 6.11 21.70
C ALA A 101 0.99 6.14 22.22
N GLN A 102 0.52 7.31 22.69
CA GLN A 102 -0.87 7.54 23.09
C GLN A 102 -1.84 7.36 21.92
N LYS A 103 -1.52 7.92 20.74
CA LYS A 103 -2.34 7.78 19.52
C LYS A 103 -2.42 6.32 19.05
N MET A 104 -1.29 5.60 19.08
CA MET A 104 -1.21 4.18 18.75
C MET A 104 -1.97 3.32 19.78
N ALA A 105 -1.84 3.58 21.08
CA ALA A 105 -2.59 2.85 22.08
C ALA A 105 -4.10 3.09 21.95
N ALA A 106 -4.50 4.36 21.74
CA ALA A 106 -5.90 4.74 21.61
C ALA A 106 -6.60 3.99 20.48
N ALA A 107 -5.97 3.86 19.31
CA ALA A 107 -6.60 3.14 18.22
C ALA A 107 -6.49 1.59 18.33
N HIS A 108 -5.60 1.05 19.18
CA HIS A 108 -5.59 -0.39 19.48
C HIS A 108 -6.72 -0.73 20.46
N LEU A 109 -6.97 0.17 21.42
CA LEU A 109 -8.05 0.05 22.40
C LEU A 109 -9.43 0.32 21.80
N SER A 110 -9.54 1.15 20.77
CA SER A 110 -10.81 1.40 20.08
C SER A 110 -11.22 0.28 19.09
N GLY A 111 -10.41 -0.78 18.96
CA GLY A 111 -10.67 -1.88 18.05
C GLY A 111 -10.46 -1.54 16.56
N ASP A 112 -9.93 -0.35 16.25
CA ASP A 112 -9.76 0.16 14.88
C ASP A 112 -8.34 -0.01 14.32
N PHE A 113 -7.42 -0.68 15.04
CA PHE A 113 -6.18 -1.16 14.43
C PHE A 113 -6.32 -2.58 13.90
N GLY A 114 -7.04 -2.68 12.80
CA GLY A 114 -6.73 -3.63 11.76
C GLY A 114 -6.79 -2.88 10.45
N SER A 115 -5.65 -2.38 9.95
CA SER A 115 -5.53 -1.73 8.63
C SER A 115 -6.74 -0.84 8.29
N SER A 116 -6.81 0.41 8.76
CA SER A 116 -7.95 1.27 8.43
C SER A 116 -8.11 1.30 6.91
N LYS A 117 -9.07 0.53 6.43
CA LYS A 117 -9.33 0.26 5.03
C LYS A 117 -10.60 1.02 4.73
N MET A 118 -10.43 2.15 4.08
CA MET A 118 -11.55 2.97 3.67
C MET A 118 -12.01 2.50 2.30
N ILE A 119 -13.30 2.25 2.13
CA ILE A 119 -13.87 1.88 0.82
C ILE A 119 -14.81 2.99 0.40
N PHE A 120 -14.50 3.58 -0.73
CA PHE A 120 -15.29 4.61 -1.38
C PHE A 120 -15.90 4.04 -2.64
N VAL A 121 -17.12 4.49 -2.93
CA VAL A 121 -17.87 4.09 -4.10
C VAL A 121 -18.09 5.35 -4.93
N GLU A 122 -17.60 5.34 -6.16
CA GLU A 122 -17.77 6.45 -7.09
C GLU A 122 -19.20 6.43 -7.63
N PRO A 123 -19.87 7.60 -7.70
CA PRO A 123 -21.17 7.68 -8.33
C PRO A 123 -21.06 7.39 -9.84
N PRO A 124 -22.06 6.75 -10.46
CA PRO A 124 -22.10 6.55 -11.91
C PRO A 124 -22.01 7.87 -12.68
N THR A 125 -21.26 7.86 -13.78
CA THR A 125 -21.09 9.02 -14.68
C THR A 125 -22.26 9.21 -15.65
N ILE A 126 -22.95 8.13 -16.01
CA ILE A 126 -24.11 8.15 -16.90
C ILE A 126 -25.38 8.25 -16.04
N GLY A 127 -26.23 9.24 -16.37
CA GLY A 127 -27.42 9.65 -15.63
C GLY A 127 -28.19 8.48 -15.02
N SER A 128 -27.89 8.18 -13.76
CA SER A 128 -28.59 7.15 -13.02
C SER A 128 -29.90 7.74 -12.53
N GLY A 129 -30.95 7.62 -13.35
CA GLY A 129 -32.30 7.65 -12.81
C GLY A 129 -32.45 6.63 -11.67
N GLN A 130 -33.53 6.75 -10.89
CA GLN A 130 -33.84 5.83 -9.76
C GLN A 130 -33.85 4.34 -10.15
N ASP A 131 -33.79 4.00 -11.44
CA ASP A 131 -33.81 2.65 -12.00
C ASP A 131 -32.42 2.02 -12.23
N SER A 132 -31.31 2.69 -11.91
CA SER A 132 -29.98 2.10 -12.07
C SER A 132 -29.72 1.02 -11.04
N ARG A 133 -29.39 -0.19 -11.50
CA ARG A 133 -29.06 -1.34 -10.64
C ARG A 133 -27.58 -1.68 -10.75
N VAL A 134 -26.98 -1.96 -9.60
CA VAL A 134 -25.64 -2.55 -9.52
C VAL A 134 -25.83 -4.07 -9.44
N THR A 135 -25.36 -4.77 -10.46
CA THR A 135 -25.34 -6.24 -10.46
C THR A 135 -23.96 -6.72 -10.02
N VAL A 136 -23.94 -7.77 -9.22
CA VAL A 136 -22.74 -8.42 -8.73
C VAL A 136 -22.46 -9.64 -9.60
N ASP A 137 -21.52 -9.48 -10.53
CA ASP A 137 -21.10 -10.49 -11.50
C ASP A 137 -20.15 -11.48 -10.82
N ILE A 138 -20.57 -12.74 -10.75
CA ILE A 138 -19.84 -13.81 -10.07
C ILE A 138 -18.78 -14.38 -11.02
N ILE A 139 -17.52 -14.34 -10.60
CA ILE A 139 -16.39 -14.94 -11.29
C ILE A 139 -16.38 -16.43 -10.92
N GLY A 140 -16.93 -17.26 -11.82
CA GLY A 140 -17.47 -18.59 -11.53
C GLY A 140 -16.60 -19.51 -10.65
N ALA A 141 -15.31 -19.68 -10.97
CA ALA A 141 -14.47 -20.66 -10.27
C ALA A 141 -14.00 -20.21 -8.88
N THR A 142 -13.93 -18.90 -8.60
CA THR A 142 -13.34 -18.36 -7.37
C THR A 142 -14.39 -17.99 -6.33
N LYS A 143 -15.68 -18.03 -6.67
CA LYS A 143 -16.80 -17.47 -5.89
C LYS A 143 -16.61 -15.98 -5.52
N ARG A 144 -15.64 -15.30 -6.14
CA ARG A 144 -15.47 -13.86 -6.02
C ARG A 144 -16.42 -13.16 -6.97
N ALA A 145 -16.74 -11.91 -6.69
CA ALA A 145 -17.65 -11.17 -7.54
C ALA A 145 -17.25 -9.71 -7.71
N ARG A 146 -17.80 -9.09 -8.75
CA ARG A 146 -17.52 -7.71 -9.11
C ARG A 146 -18.83 -6.93 -9.23
N GLY A 147 -18.89 -5.73 -8.66
CA GLY A 147 -20.01 -4.82 -8.91
C GLY A 147 -19.91 -4.22 -10.30
N VAL A 148 -20.98 -4.32 -11.09
CA VAL A 148 -21.09 -3.78 -12.44
C VAL A 148 -22.43 -3.08 -12.57
N LEU A 149 -22.44 -1.88 -13.15
CA LEU A 149 -23.68 -1.17 -13.42
C LEU A 149 -24.48 -1.87 -14.54
N GLN A 150 -25.74 -2.23 -14.27
CA GLN A 150 -26.72 -2.52 -15.31
C GLN A 150 -27.59 -1.29 -15.52
N SER A 151 -27.34 -0.56 -16.61
CA SER A 151 -28.28 0.44 -17.11
C SER A 151 -29.38 -0.25 -17.92
N LYS A 152 -30.64 -0.19 -17.47
CA LYS A 152 -31.77 -0.43 -18.39
C LYS A 152 -31.81 0.72 -19.41
N PRO A 153 -32.10 0.45 -20.69
CA PRO A 153 -32.30 1.52 -21.66
C PRO A 153 -33.59 2.26 -21.31
N VAL A 154 -33.48 3.45 -20.72
CA VAL A 154 -34.60 4.37 -20.53
C VAL A 154 -34.18 5.79 -20.87
N THR A 155 -35.14 6.48 -21.49
CA THR A 155 -35.15 7.80 -22.11
C THR A 155 -34.45 8.88 -21.29
N LEU A 156 -33.61 9.66 -21.97
CA LEU A 156 -32.95 10.86 -21.46
C LEU A 156 -33.97 11.85 -20.90
N GLU A 157 -34.16 11.89 -19.58
CA GLU A 157 -34.45 13.12 -18.84
C GLU A 157 -33.96 12.99 -17.40
N SER A 158 -32.89 13.71 -17.07
CA SER A 158 -32.67 14.49 -15.84
C SER A 158 -31.19 14.56 -15.47
N SER A 159 -30.70 15.79 -15.44
CA SER A 159 -29.36 16.19 -15.05
C SER A 159 -29.12 16.01 -13.55
N PHE A 160 -28.24 15.08 -13.17
CA PHE A 160 -27.67 15.00 -11.81
C PHE A 160 -26.26 15.62 -11.78
N GLY A 161 -26.20 16.95 -11.87
CA GLY A 161 -24.94 17.70 -11.71
C GLY A 161 -24.53 17.98 -10.25
N GLY A 162 -25.40 17.69 -9.26
CA GLY A 162 -25.21 18.11 -7.87
C GLY A 162 -24.64 17.07 -6.89
N SER A 163 -24.81 15.77 -7.15
CA SER A 163 -24.43 14.69 -6.21
C SER A 163 -22.96 14.28 -6.32
N SER A 164 -22.38 14.35 -7.53
CA SER A 164 -20.99 13.98 -7.82
C SER A 164 -19.99 14.91 -7.12
N GLY A 165 -20.22 16.24 -7.17
CA GLY A 165 -19.35 17.21 -6.49
C GLY A 165 -19.37 17.07 -4.96
N ARG A 166 -20.51 16.67 -4.37
CA ARG A 166 -20.62 16.42 -2.93
C ARG A 166 -19.88 15.14 -2.52
N HIS A 167 -20.01 14.06 -3.29
CA HIS A 167 -19.29 12.81 -3.06
C HIS A 167 -17.78 12.99 -3.17
N SER A 168 -17.32 13.63 -4.24
CA SER A 168 -15.90 13.92 -4.44
C SER A 168 -15.33 14.73 -3.28
N LYS A 169 -16.02 15.79 -2.84
CA LYS A 169 -15.56 16.60 -1.70
C LYS A 169 -15.52 15.82 -0.37
N ALA A 170 -16.54 14.99 -0.10
CA ALA A 170 -16.57 14.15 1.10
C ALA A 170 -15.45 13.11 1.10
N PHE A 171 -15.20 12.48 -0.06
CA PHE A 171 -14.10 11.55 -0.27
C PHE A 171 -12.74 12.21 -0.03
N CYS A 172 -12.48 13.35 -0.69
CA CYS A 172 -11.22 14.08 -0.54
C CYS A 172 -10.98 14.51 0.91
N LYS A 173 -12.02 14.96 1.61
CA LYS A 173 -11.93 15.33 3.02
C LYS A 173 -11.59 14.13 3.90
N GLY A 174 -12.31 13.01 3.74
CA GLY A 174 -12.05 11.79 4.51
C GLY A 174 -10.65 11.23 4.25
N LEU A 175 -10.18 11.28 3.00
CA LEU A 175 -8.83 10.87 2.63
C LEU A 175 -7.76 11.80 3.20
N ALA A 176 -7.95 13.12 3.16
CA ALA A 176 -7.03 14.08 3.77
C ALA A 176 -6.87 13.82 5.28
N GLU A 177 -7.99 13.71 6.01
CA GLU A 177 -7.98 13.39 7.45
C GLU A 177 -7.30 12.04 7.74
N ALA A 178 -7.48 11.05 6.87
CA ALA A 178 -6.87 9.74 7.03
C ALA A 178 -5.36 9.74 6.77
N LEU A 179 -4.90 10.48 5.75
CA LEU A 179 -3.48 10.67 5.46
C LEU A 179 -2.78 11.45 6.57
N GLU A 180 -3.41 12.50 7.09
CA GLU A 180 -2.91 13.24 8.26
C GLU A 180 -2.80 12.31 9.48
N LYS A 181 -3.79 11.44 9.71
CA LYS A 181 -3.72 10.43 10.77
C LYS A 181 -2.56 9.45 10.55
N ALA A 182 -2.42 8.94 9.33
CA ALA A 182 -1.37 8.00 8.93
C ALA A 182 0.03 8.59 9.12
N SER A 183 0.21 9.89 8.86
CA SER A 183 1.49 10.58 9.02
C SER A 183 2.08 10.55 10.44
N GLY A 184 1.27 10.17 11.45
CA GLY A 184 1.72 9.96 12.83
C GLY A 184 1.85 8.49 13.25
N LEU A 185 1.74 7.52 12.32
CA LEU A 185 1.80 6.10 12.62
C LEU A 185 3.18 5.47 12.39
N HIS A 186 4.06 6.11 11.63
CA HIS A 186 5.40 5.61 11.33
C HIS A 186 6.35 6.78 11.06
N SER A 187 7.65 6.60 11.28
CA SER A 187 8.67 7.62 11.02
C SER A 187 9.03 7.78 9.53
N SER A 188 8.59 6.84 8.71
CA SER A 188 8.76 6.85 7.27
C SER A 188 7.62 6.08 6.62
N LEU A 189 6.84 6.76 5.79
CA LEU A 189 5.79 6.15 4.98
C LEU A 189 5.99 6.51 3.52
N VAL A 190 5.86 5.49 2.70
CA VAL A 190 5.84 5.54 1.25
C VAL A 190 4.41 5.33 0.79
N LEU A 191 3.86 6.32 0.09
CA LEU A 191 2.52 6.23 -0.48
C LEU A 191 2.58 5.57 -1.87
N ARG A 192 1.65 4.66 -2.16
CA ARG A 192 1.52 4.01 -3.47
C ARG A 192 0.07 3.97 -3.88
N ILE A 193 -0.22 4.29 -5.14
CA ILE A 193 -1.53 4.08 -5.75
C ILE A 193 -1.43 2.89 -6.69
N HIS A 194 -2.28 1.90 -6.52
CA HIS A 194 -2.34 0.71 -7.37
C HIS A 194 -3.66 0.70 -8.15
N LEU A 195 -3.59 0.35 -9.44
CA LEU A 195 -4.78 0.02 -10.21
C LEU A 195 -5.07 -1.48 -10.13
N GLY A 196 -6.34 -1.85 -10.19
CA GLY A 196 -6.74 -3.25 -10.13
C GLY A 196 -8.24 -3.45 -10.35
N TYR A 197 -8.69 -4.67 -10.09
CA TYR A 197 -10.12 -5.01 -10.02
C TYR A 197 -10.50 -5.29 -8.58
N TYR A 198 -11.47 -4.58 -8.03
CA TYR A 198 -11.96 -4.89 -6.70
C TYR A 198 -12.87 -6.12 -6.75
N LEU A 199 -12.45 -7.16 -6.05
CA LEU A 199 -13.14 -8.43 -5.97
C LEU A 199 -13.78 -8.59 -4.61
N LEU A 200 -15.11 -8.65 -4.58
CA LEU A 200 -15.90 -9.00 -3.42
C LEU A 200 -15.76 -10.50 -3.12
N GLU A 201 -15.49 -10.81 -1.87
CA GLU A 201 -15.40 -12.19 -1.35
C GLU A 201 -16.65 -12.57 -0.55
N SER A 202 -17.35 -11.59 0.03
CA SER A 202 -18.63 -11.77 0.68
C SER A 202 -19.67 -10.80 0.12
N TYR A 203 -20.78 -11.35 -0.38
CA TYR A 203 -21.92 -10.59 -0.93
C TYR A 203 -23.21 -11.40 -0.70
N LYS A 204 -24.36 -10.70 -0.62
CA LYS A 204 -25.68 -11.32 -0.44
C LYS A 204 -26.69 -10.79 -1.45
N GLY A 205 -26.99 -11.60 -2.46
CA GLY A 205 -27.85 -11.18 -3.57
C GLY A 205 -27.03 -10.89 -4.82
N ARG A 206 -27.72 -10.61 -5.92
CA ARG A 206 -27.10 -10.31 -7.22
C ARG A 206 -27.36 -8.89 -7.69
N ASP A 207 -28.53 -8.34 -7.40
CA ASP A 207 -28.91 -7.01 -7.86
C ASP A 207 -29.18 -6.09 -6.66
N PHE A 208 -28.60 -4.91 -6.69
CA PHE A 208 -28.67 -3.90 -5.64
C PHE A 208 -29.00 -2.55 -6.26
N THR A 209 -29.66 -1.66 -5.50
CA THR A 209 -29.55 -0.23 -5.79
C THR A 209 -28.12 0.25 -5.48
N LEU A 210 -27.72 1.42 -6.00
CA LEU A 210 -26.42 2.02 -5.67
C LEU A 210 -26.22 2.12 -4.15
N GLU A 211 -27.20 2.66 -3.45
CA GLU A 211 -27.18 2.81 -1.99
C GLU A 211 -27.08 1.44 -1.27
N GLN A 212 -27.78 0.41 -1.75
CA GLN A 212 -27.68 -0.93 -1.17
C GLN A 212 -26.29 -1.55 -1.40
N PHE A 213 -25.69 -1.31 -2.56
CA PHE A 213 -24.34 -1.75 -2.86
C PHE A 213 -23.30 -1.03 -1.99
N GLU A 214 -23.40 0.30 -1.87
CA GLU A 214 -22.56 1.12 -0.98
C GLU A 214 -22.61 0.62 0.47
N ASN A 215 -23.82 0.44 1.01
CA ASN A 215 -24.03 -0.10 2.34
C ASN A 215 -23.46 -1.51 2.50
N MET A 216 -23.56 -2.35 1.46
CA MET A 216 -23.01 -3.69 1.48
C MET A 216 -21.48 -3.67 1.53
N VAL A 217 -20.80 -2.89 0.68
CA VAL A 217 -19.33 -2.91 0.59
C VAL A 217 -18.66 -2.19 1.76
N GLN A 218 -19.34 -1.23 2.38
CA GLN A 218 -18.89 -0.55 3.60
C GLN A 218 -19.23 -1.31 4.88
N HIS A 219 -20.01 -2.39 4.80
CA HIS A 219 -20.39 -3.16 5.98
C HIS A 219 -19.12 -3.77 6.64
N PRO A 220 -18.96 -3.74 7.97
CA PRO A 220 -17.75 -4.23 8.66
C PRO A 220 -17.41 -5.71 8.42
N ARG A 221 -18.40 -6.50 7.98
CA ARG A 221 -18.24 -7.93 7.63
C ARG A 221 -18.02 -8.17 6.13
N ALA A 222 -18.11 -7.13 5.31
CA ALA A 222 -17.82 -7.23 3.89
C ALA A 222 -16.32 -7.48 3.72
N ARG A 223 -16.00 -8.43 2.83
CA ARG A 223 -14.64 -8.78 2.48
C ARG A 223 -14.46 -8.54 1.00
N GLY A 224 -13.32 -7.97 0.66
CA GLY A 224 -12.92 -7.78 -0.72
C GLY A 224 -11.49 -7.30 -0.78
N GLN A 225 -10.88 -7.48 -1.94
CA GLN A 225 -9.50 -7.12 -2.19
C GLN A 225 -9.33 -6.58 -3.60
N LEU A 226 -8.37 -5.67 -3.76
CA LEU A 226 -7.97 -5.20 -5.07
C LEU A 226 -7.02 -6.23 -5.70
N GLU A 227 -7.48 -6.93 -6.73
CA GLU A 227 -6.65 -7.77 -7.58
C GLU A 227 -5.80 -6.88 -8.49
N ARG A 228 -4.50 -6.79 -8.18
CA ARG A 228 -3.54 -5.92 -8.87
C ARG A 228 -2.90 -6.59 -10.08
N TYR A 229 -3.06 -7.90 -10.24
CA TYR A 229 -2.47 -8.67 -11.32
C TYR A 229 -3.40 -8.67 -12.54
N LEU A 230 -3.25 -7.64 -13.36
CA LEU A 230 -4.02 -7.40 -14.58
C LEU A 230 -3.52 -8.31 -15.72
N GLY A 231 -4.32 -8.46 -16.78
CA GLY A 231 -3.97 -9.30 -17.93
C GLY A 231 -4.27 -10.79 -17.77
N LYS A 232 -4.92 -11.19 -16.67
CA LYS A 232 -5.43 -12.56 -16.51
C LYS A 232 -6.84 -12.69 -17.10
N PRO A 233 -7.14 -13.78 -17.85
CA PRO A 233 -8.41 -13.95 -18.55
C PRO A 233 -9.67 -13.94 -17.68
N SER A 234 -9.54 -14.05 -16.36
CA SER A 234 -10.66 -14.26 -15.45
C SER A 234 -11.34 -13.00 -14.93
N VAL A 235 -10.78 -11.79 -15.15
CA VAL A 235 -11.28 -10.55 -14.49
C VAL A 235 -11.41 -9.33 -15.42
N GLY A 236 -10.88 -9.37 -16.64
CA GLY A 236 -11.10 -8.30 -17.64
C GLY A 236 -10.22 -8.43 -18.88
N ASP A 237 -10.59 -7.71 -19.94
CA ASP A 237 -10.03 -7.83 -21.30
C ASP A 237 -8.73 -7.04 -21.54
N LEU A 238 -8.18 -6.39 -20.51
CA LEU A 238 -6.94 -5.62 -20.64
C LEU A 238 -5.75 -6.53 -20.93
N SER A 239 -5.16 -6.39 -22.12
CA SER A 239 -3.93 -7.09 -22.51
C SER A 239 -2.68 -6.22 -22.30
N ILE A 240 -1.55 -6.86 -22.02
CA ILE A 240 -0.24 -6.20 -21.91
C ILE A 240 0.09 -5.45 -23.20
N GLU A 241 -0.16 -6.08 -24.35
CA GLU A 241 0.00 -5.51 -25.68
C GLU A 241 -0.79 -4.21 -25.88
N ALA A 242 -2.07 -4.19 -25.49
CA ALA A 242 -2.92 -3.02 -25.68
C ALA A 242 -2.45 -1.83 -24.83
N VAL A 243 -2.14 -2.07 -23.56
CA VAL A 243 -1.67 -1.02 -22.65
C VAL A 243 -0.31 -0.47 -23.08
N LEU A 244 0.63 -1.33 -23.48
CA LEU A 244 1.91 -0.87 -24.01
C LEU A 244 1.73 -0.05 -25.30
N ARG A 245 0.86 -0.48 -26.22
CA ARG A 245 0.55 0.30 -27.41
C ARG A 245 0.03 1.69 -27.06
N LEU A 246 -0.84 1.82 -26.06
CA LEU A 246 -1.28 3.14 -25.59
C LEU A 246 -0.13 3.99 -25.08
N ILE A 247 0.72 3.43 -24.21
CA ILE A 247 1.87 4.14 -23.64
C ILE A 247 2.80 4.62 -24.74
N GLN A 248 2.98 3.82 -25.79
CA GLN A 248 3.87 4.09 -26.93
C GLN A 248 3.25 4.97 -28.02
N LYS A 249 1.96 5.31 -27.93
CA LYS A 249 1.31 6.19 -28.93
C LYS A 249 1.95 7.59 -28.90
N PRO A 250 2.05 8.27 -30.06
CA PRO A 250 2.37 9.69 -30.09
C PRO A 250 1.42 10.48 -29.19
N ASN A 251 1.94 11.47 -28.48
CA ASN A 251 1.20 12.29 -27.50
C ASN A 251 0.67 11.53 -26.26
N SER A 252 1.19 10.33 -25.97
CA SER A 252 0.97 9.67 -24.69
C SER A 252 1.29 10.61 -23.52
N PRO A 253 0.49 10.61 -22.44
CA PRO A 253 0.79 11.35 -21.21
C PRO A 253 1.99 10.75 -20.44
N CYS A 254 2.47 9.56 -20.82
CA CYS A 254 3.67 8.97 -20.26
C CYS A 254 4.93 9.58 -20.88
N ILE A 255 5.68 10.34 -20.08
CA ILE A 255 6.92 11.00 -20.50
C ILE A 255 8.13 10.22 -19.98
N PRO A 256 9.20 9.99 -20.78
CA PRO A 256 10.43 9.36 -20.30
C PRO A 256 11.00 10.06 -19.06
N MET A 257 11.59 9.30 -18.15
CA MET A 257 12.13 9.85 -16.90
C MET A 257 13.51 10.49 -17.05
N ASP A 258 14.25 10.12 -18.10
CA ASP A 258 15.54 10.69 -18.41
C ASP A 258 15.42 11.71 -19.57
N ASN A 259 16.44 12.56 -19.70
CA ASN A 259 16.51 13.59 -20.72
C ASN A 259 17.14 13.11 -22.04
N GLN A 260 17.48 11.82 -22.16
CA GLN A 260 18.16 11.24 -23.33
C GLN A 260 17.20 10.46 -24.23
N THR A 261 16.12 9.94 -23.66
CA THR A 261 15.10 9.15 -24.34
C THR A 261 14.05 10.08 -24.93
N ALA A 262 13.94 10.09 -26.26
CA ALA A 262 13.11 11.05 -26.98
C ALA A 262 11.60 10.76 -26.86
N ALA A 263 11.20 9.49 -26.86
CA ALA A 263 9.78 9.10 -26.82
C ALA A 263 9.53 7.98 -25.81
N SER A 264 8.28 7.87 -25.34
CA SER A 264 7.83 6.79 -24.45
C SER A 264 8.05 5.40 -25.06
N ALA A 265 8.04 5.29 -26.39
CA ALA A 265 8.32 4.06 -27.12
C ALA A 265 9.76 3.57 -26.99
N ASP A 266 10.71 4.47 -26.71
CA ASP A 266 12.13 4.16 -26.61
C ASP A 266 12.56 3.81 -25.17
N VAL A 267 11.65 3.94 -24.21
CA VAL A 267 11.90 3.61 -22.80
C VAL A 267 12.16 2.11 -22.66
N ILE A 268 13.35 1.76 -22.19
CA ILE A 268 13.77 0.38 -21.92
C ILE A 268 13.48 0.05 -20.44
N PRO A 269 12.96 -1.14 -20.13
CA PRO A 269 12.64 -1.48 -18.76
C PRO A 269 13.90 -1.73 -17.92
N THR A 270 13.78 -1.44 -16.63
CA THR A 270 14.66 -2.03 -15.61
C THR A 270 14.14 -3.42 -15.24
N TYR A 271 15.01 -4.28 -14.71
CA TYR A 271 14.61 -5.64 -14.36
C TYR A 271 14.87 -5.92 -12.88
N LEU A 272 13.95 -6.68 -12.28
CA LEU A 272 14.00 -7.07 -10.87
C LEU A 272 13.65 -8.55 -10.74
N LEU A 273 14.40 -9.28 -9.93
CA LEU A 273 14.00 -10.58 -9.40
C LEU A 273 13.35 -10.38 -8.04
N GLU A 274 12.14 -10.91 -7.88
CA GLU A 274 11.46 -11.02 -6.59
C GLU A 274 11.35 -12.50 -6.22
N CYS A 275 11.65 -12.87 -4.98
CA CYS A 275 11.38 -14.20 -4.45
C CYS A 275 11.07 -14.15 -2.95
N TRP A 276 10.44 -15.20 -2.42
CA TRP A 276 9.98 -15.22 -1.03
C TRP A 276 10.64 -16.33 -0.23
N HIS A 277 10.84 -16.12 1.07
CA HIS A 277 11.29 -17.13 2.02
C HIS A 277 10.87 -16.75 3.44
N ASP A 278 10.19 -17.66 4.14
CA ASP A 278 9.67 -17.46 5.51
C ASP A 278 8.86 -16.15 5.65
N ASP A 279 7.92 -15.91 4.71
CA ASP A 279 7.08 -14.70 4.58
C ASP A 279 7.82 -13.37 4.32
N ASP A 280 9.15 -13.38 4.28
CA ASP A 280 9.95 -12.25 3.85
C ASP A 280 10.12 -12.24 2.32
N MET A 281 9.99 -11.05 1.74
CA MET A 281 10.16 -10.84 0.31
C MET A 281 11.58 -10.35 0.03
N TYR A 282 12.26 -10.98 -0.93
CA TYR A 282 13.59 -10.61 -1.38
C TYR A 282 13.52 -10.02 -2.78
N GLU A 283 14.17 -8.87 -2.97
CA GLU A 283 14.28 -8.16 -4.23
C GLU A 283 15.74 -8.05 -4.63
N ALA A 284 16.10 -8.51 -5.83
CA ALA A 284 17.43 -8.33 -6.41
C ALA A 284 17.33 -7.61 -7.74
N GLU A 285 18.05 -6.50 -7.88
CA GLU A 285 18.10 -5.73 -9.12
C GLU A 285 18.96 -6.44 -10.16
N LEU A 286 18.63 -6.27 -11.45
CA LEU A 286 19.46 -6.78 -12.54
C LEU A 286 20.15 -5.61 -13.23
N GLU A 287 21.47 -5.55 -13.08
CA GLU A 287 22.31 -4.57 -13.75
C GLU A 287 22.92 -5.16 -15.01
N THR A 288 23.07 -4.34 -16.04
CA THR A 288 23.66 -4.79 -17.31
C THR A 288 25.14 -5.12 -17.11
N ALA A 289 25.53 -6.35 -17.41
CA ALA A 289 26.93 -6.77 -17.33
C ALA A 289 27.75 -6.19 -18.50
N LYS A 290 29.06 -5.94 -18.27
CA LYS A 290 29.97 -5.46 -19.33
C LYS A 290 29.93 -6.40 -20.53
N LYS A 291 29.59 -5.84 -21.70
CA LYS A 291 29.31 -6.58 -22.93
C LYS A 291 30.60 -7.04 -23.61
N LYS A 292 30.68 -8.32 -23.99
CA LYS A 292 31.56 -8.78 -25.07
C LYS A 292 30.87 -8.54 -26.43
N PRO A 293 31.58 -8.09 -27.47
CA PRO A 293 31.00 -7.95 -28.81
C PRO A 293 30.37 -9.28 -29.24
N ASN A 294 29.18 -9.24 -29.85
CA ASN A 294 28.40 -10.39 -30.37
C ASN A 294 27.74 -11.35 -29.35
N GLU A 295 27.78 -11.08 -28.04
CA GLU A 295 27.02 -11.88 -27.07
C GLU A 295 25.63 -11.26 -26.76
N PRO A 296 24.61 -12.09 -26.45
CA PRO A 296 23.35 -11.62 -25.89
C PRO A 296 23.59 -10.75 -24.65
N LEU A 297 22.75 -9.73 -24.45
CA LEU A 297 22.88 -8.81 -23.32
C LEU A 297 22.85 -9.59 -22.00
N GLY A 298 23.97 -9.58 -21.27
CA GLY A 298 24.09 -10.24 -19.98
C GLY A 298 23.68 -9.31 -18.84
N PHE A 299 23.25 -9.90 -17.73
CA PHE A 299 22.93 -9.18 -16.50
C PHE A 299 23.54 -9.89 -15.30
N SER A 300 23.85 -9.08 -14.29
CA SER A 300 24.26 -9.52 -12.95
C SER A 300 23.16 -9.14 -11.96
N LEU A 301 22.86 -10.05 -11.02
CA LEU A 301 21.98 -9.72 -9.90
C LEU A 301 22.80 -8.94 -8.88
N VAL A 302 22.26 -7.81 -8.43
CA VAL A 302 22.93 -6.88 -7.52
C VAL A 302 21.94 -6.30 -6.53
N ARG A 303 22.47 -5.70 -5.45
CA ARG A 303 21.70 -4.91 -4.47
C ARG A 303 20.50 -5.68 -3.91
N THR A 304 20.72 -6.93 -3.50
CA THR A 304 19.68 -7.78 -2.92
C THR A 304 19.23 -7.23 -1.57
N ARG A 305 17.94 -6.91 -1.48
CA ARG A 305 17.29 -6.40 -0.27
C ARG A 305 16.22 -7.39 0.20
N MET A 306 15.96 -7.37 1.50
CA MET A 306 14.87 -8.09 2.15
C MET A 306 13.83 -7.10 2.64
N ILE A 307 12.57 -7.42 2.41
CA ILE A 307 11.40 -6.67 2.86
C ILE A 307 10.66 -7.58 3.83
N PRO A 308 10.78 -7.33 5.15
CA PRO A 308 10.20 -8.21 6.14
C PRO A 308 8.68 -8.22 6.04
N GLN A 309 8.02 -9.28 6.49
CA GLN A 309 6.55 -9.37 6.48
C GLN A 309 5.87 -8.15 7.13
N SER A 310 6.43 -7.60 8.21
CA SER A 310 5.94 -6.39 8.88
C SER A 310 5.91 -5.16 7.96
N ALA A 311 6.89 -5.04 7.05
CA ALA A 311 6.99 -3.94 6.08
C ALA A 311 5.99 -4.05 4.93
N GLN A 312 5.40 -5.23 4.77
CA GLN A 312 4.45 -5.51 3.69
C GLN A 312 3.00 -5.21 4.11
N VAL A 313 2.78 -4.82 5.38
CA VAL A 313 1.46 -4.45 5.89
C VAL A 313 1.30 -2.92 5.82
N PRO A 314 0.30 -2.41 5.07
CA PRO A 314 0.05 -0.97 5.00
C PRO A 314 -0.45 -0.43 6.34
N ARG A 315 0.01 0.78 6.67
CA ARG A 315 -0.46 1.54 7.85
C ARG A 315 -1.79 2.24 7.58
N PHE A 316 -2.10 2.48 6.30
CA PHE A 316 -3.34 3.06 5.83
C PHE A 316 -3.68 2.50 4.43
N GLU A 317 -4.95 2.22 4.17
CA GLU A 317 -5.45 1.93 2.83
C GLU A 317 -6.78 2.64 2.56
N ALA A 318 -6.94 3.18 1.35
CA ALA A 318 -8.25 3.54 0.82
C ALA A 318 -8.42 2.98 -0.59
N ILE A 319 -9.62 2.46 -0.88
CA ILE A 319 -9.98 1.88 -2.17
C ILE A 319 -11.14 2.69 -2.73
N SER A 320 -11.01 3.12 -3.98
CA SER A 320 -12.10 3.70 -4.74
C SER A 320 -12.66 2.67 -5.72
N LEU A 321 -13.98 2.49 -5.69
CA LEU A 321 -14.73 1.57 -6.53
C LEU A 321 -15.46 2.33 -7.63
N GLY A 322 -15.06 2.13 -8.89
CA GLY A 322 -15.73 2.71 -10.04
C GLY A 322 -16.82 1.78 -10.57
N ILE A 323 -18.07 1.98 -10.15
CA ILE A 323 -19.19 1.05 -10.47
C ILE A 323 -19.49 0.94 -11.97
N ASP A 324 -19.29 2.02 -12.72
CA ASP A 324 -19.43 2.07 -14.17
C ASP A 324 -18.08 1.99 -14.91
N ARG A 325 -16.99 1.71 -14.18
CA ARG A 325 -15.63 1.68 -14.70
C ARG A 325 -15.07 0.27 -14.74
N LYS A 326 -14.05 0.07 -15.59
CA LYS A 326 -13.39 -1.25 -15.73
C LYS A 326 -12.29 -1.51 -14.70
N LEU A 327 -11.65 -0.47 -14.19
CA LEU A 327 -10.61 -0.55 -13.17
C LEU A 327 -11.02 0.25 -11.95
N ASP A 328 -10.62 -0.25 -10.81
CA ASP A 328 -10.66 0.38 -9.50
C ASP A 328 -9.24 0.81 -9.12
N TRP A 329 -9.10 1.57 -8.04
CA TRP A 329 -7.78 1.95 -7.55
C TRP A 329 -7.71 1.96 -6.02
N LYS A 330 -6.51 1.70 -5.50
CA LYS A 330 -6.21 1.70 -4.07
C LYS A 330 -5.01 2.59 -3.79
N ILE A 331 -5.15 3.49 -2.83
CA ILE A 331 -4.03 4.19 -2.21
C ILE A 331 -3.63 3.46 -0.92
N ALA A 332 -2.33 3.26 -0.72
CA ALA A 332 -1.78 2.58 0.45
C ALA A 332 -0.53 3.31 0.95
N ALA A 333 -0.43 3.53 2.26
CA ALA A 333 0.76 4.05 2.91
C ALA A 333 1.53 2.88 3.55
N MET A 334 2.71 2.59 3.01
CA MET A 334 3.59 1.49 3.41
C MET A 334 4.76 2.02 4.23
N PRO A 335 5.31 1.27 5.19
CA PRO A 335 6.58 1.66 5.82
C PRO A 335 7.73 1.80 4.81
N GLY A 336 8.44 2.92 4.82
CA GLY A 336 9.46 3.27 3.82
C GLY A 336 10.87 2.75 4.11
N ASP A 337 11.28 2.74 5.37
CA ASP A 337 12.64 2.51 5.86
C ASP A 337 12.89 1.05 6.30
N GLN A 338 12.03 0.12 5.90
CA GLN A 338 12.07 -1.27 6.36
C GLN A 338 12.73 -2.24 5.36
N LYS A 339 13.24 -1.75 4.22
CA LYS A 339 14.11 -2.58 3.37
C LYS A 339 15.43 -2.82 4.10
N LYS A 340 15.68 -4.06 4.49
CA LYS A 340 16.91 -4.49 5.15
C LYS A 340 17.86 -5.11 4.13
N ASP A 341 19.14 -5.15 4.43
CA ASP A 341 20.06 -5.98 3.68
C ASP A 341 19.63 -7.45 3.78
N ALA A 342 19.65 -8.16 2.65
CA ALA A 342 19.37 -9.58 2.65
C ALA A 342 20.46 -10.33 3.44
N SER A 343 20.07 -11.47 4.05
CA SER A 343 21.05 -12.33 4.73
C SER A 343 22.20 -12.71 3.80
N HIS A 344 23.41 -12.84 4.35
CA HIS A 344 24.60 -13.18 3.58
C HIS A 344 24.40 -14.41 2.68
N ALA A 345 23.71 -15.44 3.18
CA ALA A 345 23.44 -16.66 2.42
C ALA A 345 22.54 -16.41 1.19
N VAL A 346 21.49 -15.58 1.32
CA VAL A 346 20.62 -15.22 0.19
C VAL A 346 21.37 -14.36 -0.80
N LYS A 347 22.08 -13.33 -0.31
CA LYS A 347 22.85 -12.42 -1.14
C LYS A 347 23.92 -13.16 -1.95
N GLN A 348 24.70 -14.01 -1.29
CA GLN A 348 25.73 -14.83 -1.94
C GLN A 348 25.12 -15.73 -3.02
N TYR A 349 23.98 -16.35 -2.72
CA TYR A 349 23.32 -17.22 -3.69
C TYR A 349 22.76 -16.47 -4.89
N LEU A 350 22.06 -15.36 -4.69
CA LEU A 350 21.44 -14.60 -5.78
C LEU A 350 22.47 -13.84 -6.61
N GLU A 351 23.41 -13.13 -5.97
CA GLU A 351 24.35 -12.23 -6.64
C GLU A 351 25.57 -12.97 -7.22
N GLU A 352 26.14 -13.94 -6.51
CA GLU A 352 27.37 -14.61 -6.98
C GLU A 352 27.12 -15.84 -7.83
N LYS A 353 25.99 -16.54 -7.62
CA LYS A 353 25.66 -17.77 -8.37
C LYS A 353 24.67 -17.53 -9.50
N GLY A 354 23.96 -16.40 -9.48
CA GLY A 354 23.00 -16.04 -10.51
C GLY A 354 23.67 -15.56 -11.79
N THR A 355 23.26 -16.13 -12.91
CA THR A 355 23.63 -15.61 -14.23
C THR A 355 22.36 -15.29 -15.00
N ALA A 356 22.35 -14.18 -15.74
CA ALA A 356 21.17 -13.75 -16.46
C ALA A 356 21.52 -13.28 -17.87
N LYS A 357 20.70 -13.67 -18.85
CA LYS A 357 20.86 -13.24 -20.26
C LYS A 357 19.52 -12.85 -20.84
N LEU A 358 19.50 -11.78 -21.63
CA LEU A 358 18.28 -11.33 -22.31
C LEU A 358 17.79 -12.41 -23.27
N GLN A 359 16.52 -12.78 -23.14
CA GLN A 359 15.83 -13.64 -24.08
C GLN A 359 15.02 -12.77 -25.05
N GLY A 360 15.39 -12.79 -26.34
CA GLY A 360 14.69 -12.07 -27.41
C GLY A 360 15.26 -10.67 -27.72
N PRO A 361 14.66 -9.96 -28.70
CA PRO A 361 15.12 -8.63 -29.11
C PRO A 361 14.88 -7.59 -28.02
N ARG A 362 15.84 -6.68 -27.79
CA ARG A 362 15.77 -5.64 -26.74
C ARG A 362 14.51 -4.77 -26.82
N ASN A 363 14.06 -4.47 -28.03
CA ASN A 363 12.92 -3.56 -28.26
C ASN A 363 11.57 -4.29 -28.23
N ASN A 364 11.54 -5.57 -27.84
CA ASN A 364 10.33 -6.35 -27.72
C ASN A 364 9.93 -6.43 -26.24
N PHE A 365 8.72 -5.98 -25.89
CA PHE A 365 8.22 -6.05 -24.52
C PHE A 365 8.11 -7.48 -23.97
N ARG A 366 8.05 -8.48 -24.87
CA ARG A 366 8.12 -9.90 -24.50
C ARG A 366 9.51 -10.32 -24.07
N ALA A 367 10.56 -9.56 -24.39
CA ALA A 367 11.92 -9.87 -23.99
C ALA A 367 12.15 -9.58 -22.50
N TYR A 368 12.89 -10.48 -21.85
CA TYR A 368 13.23 -10.40 -20.44
C TYR A 368 14.53 -11.17 -20.15
N PRO A 369 15.26 -10.84 -19.07
CA PRO A 369 16.40 -11.61 -18.63
C PRO A 369 15.94 -12.99 -18.16
N ARG A 370 16.45 -14.06 -18.77
CA ARG A 370 16.32 -15.40 -18.25
C ARG A 370 17.44 -15.63 -17.24
N ILE A 371 17.05 -15.80 -15.98
CA ILE A 371 17.97 -16.03 -14.86
C ILE A 371 18.18 -17.53 -14.70
N HIS A 372 19.43 -17.93 -14.50
CA HIS A 372 19.82 -19.27 -14.14
C HIS A 372 20.51 -19.25 -12.78
N LEU A 373 19.99 -20.06 -11.85
CA LEU A 373 20.47 -20.20 -10.48
C LEU A 373 20.63 -21.69 -10.14
N PRO A 374 21.73 -22.14 -9.51
CA PRO A 374 21.94 -23.57 -9.20
C PRO A 374 20.88 -24.14 -8.25
N ALA A 375 20.09 -25.11 -8.73
CA ALA A 375 18.95 -25.66 -7.99
C ALA A 375 19.34 -26.69 -6.90
N ASP A 376 20.58 -27.16 -6.90
CA ASP A 376 21.15 -28.13 -5.97
C ASP A 376 21.61 -27.52 -4.64
N ILE A 377 21.71 -26.19 -4.57
CA ILE A 377 22.06 -25.48 -3.34
C ILE A 377 20.85 -25.44 -2.40
N LYS A 378 21.06 -25.78 -1.11
CA LYS A 378 20.00 -25.89 -0.08
C LYS A 378 19.04 -24.68 0.01
N ILE A 379 19.52 -23.47 -0.26
CA ILE A 379 18.69 -22.26 -0.21
C ILE A 379 17.72 -22.15 -1.40
N ALA A 380 18.04 -22.78 -2.53
CA ALA A 380 17.21 -22.76 -3.73
C ALA A 380 15.81 -23.34 -3.50
N SER A 381 15.69 -24.38 -2.67
CA SER A 381 14.40 -25.00 -2.34
C SER A 381 13.54 -24.16 -1.41
N LYS A 382 14.13 -23.13 -0.78
CA LYS A 382 13.45 -22.25 0.16
C LYS A 382 12.91 -20.97 -0.48
N LEU A 383 13.47 -20.57 -1.62
CA LEU A 383 13.06 -19.37 -2.35
C LEU A 383 11.87 -19.70 -3.27
N ASN A 384 10.67 -19.34 -2.85
CA ASN A 384 9.43 -19.53 -3.60
C ASN A 384 8.28 -18.67 -3.03
N PRO A 385 7.36 -18.15 -3.86
CA PRO A 385 7.40 -18.13 -5.33
C PRO A 385 8.46 -17.17 -5.88
N ILE A 386 8.70 -17.21 -7.19
CA ILE A 386 9.70 -16.37 -7.90
C ILE A 386 9.04 -15.60 -9.03
N THR A 387 9.40 -14.32 -9.14
CA THR A 387 8.90 -13.42 -10.17
C THR A 387 10.05 -12.63 -10.81
N ILE A 388 10.10 -12.57 -12.13
CA ILE A 388 10.95 -11.61 -12.86
C ILE A 388 10.06 -10.48 -13.35
N LYS A 389 10.37 -9.26 -12.95
CA LYS A 389 9.64 -8.04 -13.33
C LYS A 389 10.40 -7.28 -14.41
N SER A 390 9.70 -6.89 -15.47
CA SER A 390 10.16 -5.85 -16.40
C SER A 390 9.43 -4.55 -16.06
N ILE A 391 10.16 -3.57 -15.56
CA ILE A 391 9.60 -2.37 -14.95
C ILE A 391 9.88 -1.16 -15.84
N TYR A 392 8.82 -0.62 -16.45
CA TYR A 392 8.82 0.62 -17.19
C TYR A 392 8.34 1.75 -16.28
N ARG A 393 9.01 2.90 -16.34
CA ARG A 393 8.67 4.07 -15.51
C ARG A 393 8.60 5.32 -16.36
N PHE A 394 7.60 6.13 -16.11
CA PHE A 394 7.33 7.36 -16.85
C PHE A 394 6.89 8.45 -15.88
N TYR A 395 7.28 9.69 -16.12
CA TYR A 395 6.56 10.81 -15.51
C TYR A 395 5.18 10.92 -16.12
N TRP A 396 4.19 11.26 -15.30
CA TRP A 396 2.87 11.62 -15.80
C TRP A 396 2.87 13.09 -16.21
N LYS A 397 2.53 13.36 -17.46
CA LYS A 397 2.61 14.68 -18.10
C LYS A 397 2.00 15.76 -17.23
N GLY A 398 2.78 16.82 -16.99
CA GLY A 398 2.34 18.00 -16.24
C GLY A 398 2.32 17.81 -14.72
N THR A 399 2.89 16.71 -14.21
CA THR A 399 2.91 16.39 -12.76
C THR A 399 4.27 15.85 -12.34
N GLY A 400 4.55 15.81 -11.02
CA GLY A 400 5.73 15.15 -10.46
C GLY A 400 5.54 13.65 -10.16
N TYR A 401 4.40 13.07 -10.55
CA TYR A 401 4.11 11.66 -10.31
C TYR A 401 4.75 10.74 -11.35
N VAL A 402 5.13 9.55 -10.89
CA VAL A 402 5.71 8.46 -11.69
C VAL A 402 4.68 7.36 -11.83
N VAL A 403 4.37 7.00 -13.07
CA VAL A 403 3.59 5.81 -13.42
C VAL A 403 4.56 4.67 -13.74
N GLN A 404 4.47 3.62 -12.94
CA GLN A 404 5.20 2.38 -13.13
C GLN A 404 4.29 1.31 -13.73
N PHE A 405 4.69 0.78 -14.87
CA PHE A 405 4.08 -0.38 -15.51
C PHE A 405 5.03 -1.57 -15.39
N SER A 406 4.62 -2.60 -14.65
CA SER A 406 5.45 -3.79 -14.39
C SER A 406 4.85 -5.01 -15.09
N ILE A 407 5.64 -5.70 -15.91
CA ILE A 407 5.28 -7.02 -16.48
C ILE A 407 5.90 -8.10 -15.60
N ASN A 408 5.07 -8.92 -14.98
CA ASN A 408 5.48 -9.95 -14.02
C ASN A 408 5.42 -11.32 -14.67
N ARG A 409 6.54 -12.05 -14.64
CA ARG A 409 6.64 -13.44 -15.11
C ARG A 409 6.93 -14.33 -13.92
N ARG A 410 6.10 -15.36 -13.69
CA ARG A 410 6.10 -16.11 -12.42
C ARG A 410 6.48 -17.58 -12.59
N TRP A 411 7.18 -18.08 -11.59
CA TRP A 411 7.49 -19.49 -11.40
C TRP A 411 7.24 -19.90 -9.96
N SER A 412 6.90 -21.16 -9.76
CA SER A 412 6.70 -21.71 -8.42
C SER A 412 8.02 -21.95 -7.69
N THR A 413 9.09 -22.32 -8.40
CA THR A 413 10.38 -22.70 -7.80
C THR A 413 11.57 -22.32 -8.68
N ILE A 414 12.78 -22.26 -8.11
CA ILE A 414 14.03 -22.04 -8.87
C ILE A 414 14.22 -23.13 -9.92
N ARG A 415 13.86 -24.36 -9.58
CA ARG A 415 13.93 -25.51 -10.49
C ARG A 415 13.04 -25.30 -11.71
N ASP A 416 11.81 -24.84 -11.53
CA ASP A 416 10.91 -24.54 -12.64
C ASP A 416 11.43 -23.38 -13.50
N MET A 417 11.98 -22.34 -12.87
CA MET A 417 12.58 -21.20 -13.59
C MET A 417 13.73 -21.63 -14.52
N ASN A 418 14.55 -22.59 -14.08
CA ASN A 418 15.63 -23.13 -14.91
C ASN A 418 15.10 -23.96 -16.08
N LEU A 419 14.10 -24.81 -15.84
CA LEU A 419 13.68 -25.85 -16.77
C LEU A 419 12.56 -25.43 -17.74
N LYS A 420 11.70 -24.48 -17.35
CA LYS A 420 10.44 -24.17 -18.04
C LYS A 420 10.27 -22.67 -18.27
N GLY A 421 9.36 -22.32 -19.19
CA GLY A 421 8.84 -20.97 -19.30
C GLY A 421 7.99 -20.58 -18.07
N PRO A 422 7.63 -19.29 -17.93
CA PRO A 422 6.82 -18.82 -16.81
C PRO A 422 5.45 -19.51 -16.79
N ALA A 423 4.97 -19.85 -15.59
CA ALA A 423 3.67 -20.46 -15.38
C ALA A 423 2.51 -19.47 -15.64
N GLY A 424 2.79 -18.18 -15.48
CA GLY A 424 1.87 -17.10 -15.79
C GLY A 424 2.61 -15.80 -16.05
N THR A 425 2.01 -14.94 -16.88
CA THR A 425 2.44 -13.56 -17.10
C THR A 425 1.26 -12.64 -16.80
N ASP A 426 1.48 -11.64 -15.96
CA ASP A 426 0.52 -10.60 -15.63
C ASP A 426 1.22 -9.23 -15.64
N PHE A 427 0.45 -8.16 -15.42
CA PHE A 427 1.04 -6.83 -15.23
C PHE A 427 0.37 -6.09 -14.07
N ASP A 428 1.08 -5.11 -13.52
CA ASP A 428 0.55 -4.16 -12.56
C ASP A 428 0.86 -2.72 -12.97
N VAL A 429 0.00 -1.81 -12.52
CA VAL A 429 0.19 -0.37 -12.65
C VAL A 429 0.24 0.24 -11.26
N THR A 430 1.34 0.91 -10.95
CA THR A 430 1.55 1.58 -9.68
C THR A 430 1.93 3.04 -9.92
N VAL A 431 1.34 3.97 -9.20
CA VAL A 431 1.67 5.39 -9.22
C VAL A 431 2.26 5.81 -7.88
N TYR A 432 3.29 6.65 -7.94
CA TYR A 432 3.97 7.21 -6.76
C TYR A 432 4.64 8.53 -7.10
N GLY A 433 4.87 9.40 -6.13
CA GLY A 433 5.64 10.64 -6.32
C GLY A 433 7.14 10.39 -6.23
N LYS A 434 7.93 11.12 -7.02
CA LYS A 434 9.39 10.98 -7.05
C LYS A 434 10.05 11.34 -5.71
N THR A 435 9.57 12.42 -5.09
CA THR A 435 10.11 12.98 -3.85
C THR A 435 9.45 12.42 -2.59
N TRP A 436 8.37 11.63 -2.74
CA TRP A 436 7.65 11.02 -1.62
C TRP A 436 8.58 10.15 -0.75
N ASP A 437 9.55 9.49 -1.38
CA ASP A 437 10.45 8.54 -0.70
C ASP A 437 11.69 9.24 -0.11
N GLU A 438 12.06 10.44 -0.60
CA GLU A 438 13.25 11.19 -0.16
C GLU A 438 12.93 12.16 1.00
N ASP A 439 11.73 12.74 1.00
CA ASP A 439 11.28 13.75 1.99
C ASP A 439 10.44 13.17 3.14
N SER A 440 10.15 11.87 3.13
CA SER A 440 9.39 11.18 4.19
C SER A 440 10.25 10.71 5.35
N HIS A 441 11.50 11.16 5.43
CA HIS A 441 12.41 10.87 6.52
C HIS A 441 12.36 11.97 7.57
N VAL A 442 11.92 11.61 8.77
CA VAL A 442 12.11 12.45 9.97
C VAL A 442 13.61 12.55 10.25
N GLN A 443 14.14 13.77 10.38
CA GLN A 443 15.57 13.96 10.68
C GLN A 443 15.89 13.38 12.06
N ALA A 444 17.13 12.91 12.26
CA ALA A 444 17.59 12.41 13.55
C ALA A 444 17.33 13.45 14.66
N GLY A 445 16.47 13.09 15.62
CA GLY A 445 16.04 13.97 16.72
C GLY A 445 14.66 14.61 16.53
N GLU A 446 14.00 14.50 15.38
CA GLU A 446 12.61 14.93 15.22
C GLU A 446 11.64 13.78 15.56
N THR A 447 10.45 14.12 16.06
CA THR A 447 9.47 13.13 16.53
C THR A 447 8.44 12.72 15.50
N ILE A 448 8.02 11.45 15.56
CA ILE A 448 6.90 10.90 14.80
C ILE A 448 5.61 11.68 15.12
N GLY A 449 5.26 12.63 14.26
CA GLY A 449 4.05 13.45 14.48
C GLY A 449 3.42 14.01 13.22
N LYS A 450 4.22 14.35 12.20
CA LYS A 450 3.76 14.91 10.93
C LYS A 450 4.80 14.65 9.83
N ILE A 451 5.07 13.40 9.47
CA ILE A 451 6.14 13.08 8.50
C ILE A 451 5.95 13.73 7.12
N TRP A 452 4.71 14.10 6.78
CA TRP A 452 4.37 14.78 5.52
C TRP A 452 4.10 16.28 5.72
N GLY A 453 4.47 16.83 6.87
CA GLY A 453 4.27 18.24 7.22
C GLY A 453 2.81 18.63 7.42
N GLU A 454 2.59 19.93 7.62
CA GLU A 454 1.26 20.51 7.67
C GLU A 454 0.60 20.48 6.29
N ASP A 455 -0.72 20.33 6.27
CA ASP A 455 -1.52 20.25 5.04
C ASP A 455 -1.04 19.20 4.02
N LEU A 456 -0.31 18.16 4.46
CA LEU A 456 0.31 17.15 3.60
C LEU A 456 1.34 17.71 2.60
N ARG A 457 1.90 18.89 2.85
CA ARG A 457 2.83 19.57 1.92
C ARG A 457 4.04 18.73 1.55
N GLY A 458 4.62 18.00 2.49
CA GLY A 458 5.76 17.12 2.25
C GLY A 458 5.43 15.95 1.32
N LEU A 459 4.17 15.50 1.32
CA LEU A 459 3.71 14.44 0.43
C LEU A 459 3.29 15.00 -0.94
N LEU A 460 2.49 16.05 -0.98
CA LEU A 460 1.85 16.50 -2.23
C LEU A 460 2.42 17.84 -2.70
N GLN A 461 3.75 17.96 -2.74
CA GLN A 461 4.45 19.21 -3.08
C GLN A 461 4.08 19.76 -4.46
N ASP A 462 3.81 18.87 -5.41
CA ASP A 462 3.46 19.21 -6.79
C ASP A 462 2.06 19.86 -6.92
N GLU A 463 1.25 19.80 -5.88
CA GLU A 463 -0.11 20.36 -5.85
C GLU A 463 -0.12 21.67 -5.07
N GLU A 464 -0.93 22.65 -5.49
CA GLU A 464 -1.09 23.91 -4.76
C GLU A 464 -2.29 23.86 -3.79
N GLY A 465 -2.25 24.70 -2.75
CA GLY A 465 -3.36 24.86 -1.80
C GLY A 465 -3.22 24.06 -0.50
N ASP A 466 -4.37 23.93 0.18
CA ASP A 466 -4.55 23.21 1.45
C ASP A 466 -4.59 21.68 1.27
N ALA A 467 -4.64 20.92 2.36
CA ALA A 467 -4.66 19.45 2.32
C ALA A 467 -5.75 18.90 1.39
N LEU A 468 -6.93 19.52 1.42
CA LEU A 468 -8.07 19.11 0.61
C LEU A 468 -7.79 19.32 -0.88
N SER A 469 -7.29 20.49 -1.26
CA SER A 469 -6.96 20.83 -2.66
C SER A 469 -5.88 19.92 -3.21
N ARG A 470 -4.85 19.62 -2.40
CA ARG A 470 -3.79 18.69 -2.78
C ARG A 470 -4.30 17.27 -2.98
N VAL A 471 -5.15 16.79 -2.07
CA VAL A 471 -5.78 15.47 -2.20
C VAL A 471 -6.70 15.40 -3.40
N GLN A 472 -7.40 16.49 -3.75
CA GLN A 472 -8.19 16.57 -4.99
C GLN A 472 -7.32 16.43 -6.24
N GLY A 473 -6.15 17.09 -6.28
CA GLY A 473 -5.18 16.94 -7.36
C GLY A 473 -4.69 15.50 -7.51
N LEU A 474 -4.31 14.87 -6.39
CA LEU A 474 -3.90 13.47 -6.35
C LEU A 474 -4.98 12.51 -6.88
N ILE A 475 -6.23 12.69 -6.44
CA ILE A 475 -7.36 11.87 -6.89
C ILE A 475 -7.62 12.08 -8.38
N SER A 476 -7.56 13.33 -8.85
CA SER A 476 -7.72 13.66 -10.28
C SER A 476 -6.68 12.95 -11.12
N MET A 477 -5.41 12.98 -10.71
CA MET A 477 -4.35 12.24 -11.37
C MET A 477 -4.58 10.72 -11.35
N ALA A 478 -5.00 10.15 -10.22
CA ALA A 478 -5.27 8.71 -10.13
C ALA A 478 -6.39 8.28 -11.08
N MET A 479 -7.45 9.10 -11.21
CA MET A 479 -8.54 8.88 -12.15
C MET A 479 -8.07 9.03 -13.60
N ASP A 480 -7.24 10.03 -13.91
CA ASP A 480 -6.70 10.25 -15.25
C ASP A 480 -5.84 9.07 -15.71
N VAL A 481 -4.95 8.56 -14.84
CA VAL A 481 -4.13 7.38 -15.14
C VAL A 481 -5.01 6.16 -15.34
N ARG A 482 -6.01 5.94 -14.47
CA ARG A 482 -6.98 4.84 -14.60
C ARG A 482 -7.71 4.90 -15.95
N ASP A 483 -8.26 6.05 -16.30
CA ASP A 483 -9.07 6.23 -17.50
C ASP A 483 -8.20 6.08 -18.76
N PHE A 484 -6.96 6.56 -18.74
CA PHE A 484 -5.99 6.30 -19.81
C PHE A 484 -5.72 4.80 -20.03
N ILE A 485 -5.47 4.05 -18.95
CA ILE A 485 -5.20 2.61 -19.04
C ILE A 485 -6.46 1.84 -19.51
N GLN A 486 -7.65 2.23 -19.06
CA GLN A 486 -8.92 1.66 -19.54
C GLN A 486 -9.17 1.92 -21.02
N GLY A 487 -8.74 3.06 -21.56
CA GLY A 487 -8.86 3.41 -22.98
C GLY A 487 -8.14 2.44 -23.93
N GLY A 488 -7.30 1.54 -23.42
CA GLY A 488 -6.56 0.55 -24.22
C GLY A 488 -7.45 -0.51 -24.85
N ASP A 489 -8.65 -0.68 -24.31
CA ASP A 489 -9.61 -1.70 -24.72
C ASP A 489 -10.45 -1.26 -25.94
N GLN A 490 -10.54 0.05 -26.21
CA GLN A 490 -11.32 0.59 -27.33
C GLN A 490 -10.56 0.63 -28.67
N SER A 491 -9.36 0.05 -28.72
CA SER A 491 -8.47 0.06 -29.89
C SER A 491 -8.37 -1.33 -30.56
N TYR A 492 -9.50 -1.91 -30.97
CA TYR A 492 -9.54 -3.08 -31.84
C TYR A 492 -10.39 -2.84 -33.08
#